data_AF-A0A9E0TP41-F1
#
_entry.id   AF-A0A9E0TP41-F1
#
_cell.length_a   1.000
_cell.length_b   1.000
_cell.length_c   1.000
_cell.angle_alpha   90.00
_cell.angle_beta   90.00
_cell.angle_gamma   90.00
#
_symmetry.space_group_name_H-M   'P 1'
#
loop_
_entity.id
_entity.type
_entity.pdbx_description
1 polymer ?
#
loop_
_entity_poly.entity_id
_entity_poly.type
_entity_poly.pdbx_seq_one_letter_code
_entity_poly.pdbx_strand_id
1 'polypeptide(L)'
;MSLNRSEQLLFDYLEKHREERQHWQEKVRRIFTAAADQHEAAAQLGPELWRYFEERSGVVAPFKEIAQREGLRKISMKNLAELLIRLWTEPKPKKKPAEPPPF
;
A
#
# COMPACT_ATOMS: atom_id res chain seq x y z
N MET A 1 7.19 -10.13 4.04
CA MET A 1 6.66 -10.18 2.68
C MET A 1 7.66 -9.48 1.78
N SER A 2 8.14 -10.15 0.75
CA SER A 2 8.97 -9.50 -0.27
C SER A 2 8.06 -8.73 -1.21
N LEU A 3 8.43 -7.49 -1.52
CA LEU A 3 7.75 -6.68 -2.52
C LEU A 3 8.16 -7.15 -3.92
N ASN A 4 7.22 -7.19 -4.86
CA ASN A 4 7.54 -7.40 -6.27
C ASN A 4 8.25 -6.18 -6.86
N ARG A 5 8.85 -6.33 -8.05
CA ARG A 5 9.65 -5.26 -8.68
C ARG A 5 8.87 -3.96 -8.89
N SER A 6 7.60 -4.05 -9.28
CA SER A 6 6.68 -2.90 -9.43
C SER A 6 6.38 -2.22 -8.09
N GLU A 7 6.20 -3.02 -7.04
CA GLU A 7 5.93 -2.52 -5.69
C GLU A 7 7.17 -1.84 -5.09
N GLN A 8 8.35 -2.41 -5.28
CA GLN A 8 9.61 -1.78 -4.88
C GLN A 8 9.86 -0.47 -5.62
N LEU A 9 9.59 -0.43 -6.93
CA LEU A 9 9.76 0.77 -7.74
C LEU A 9 8.86 1.91 -7.23
N LEU A 10 7.57 1.60 -7.00
CA LEU A 10 6.63 2.58 -6.49
C LEU A 10 7.01 3.04 -5.08
N PHE A 11 7.47 2.13 -4.21
CA PHE A 11 7.95 2.48 -2.88
C PHE A 11 9.17 3.41 -2.92
N ASP A 12 10.20 3.07 -3.70
CA ASP A 12 11.40 3.88 -3.87
C ASP A 12 11.08 5.27 -4.44
N TYR A 13 10.15 5.33 -5.38
CA TYR A 13 9.66 6.59 -5.92
C TYR A 13 8.98 7.46 -4.86
N LEU A 14 8.06 6.88 -4.07
CA LEU A 14 7.42 7.60 -2.97
C LEU A 14 8.45 8.07 -1.93
N GLU A 15 9.46 7.26 -1.61
CA GLU A 15 10.52 7.66 -0.67
C GLU A 15 11.38 8.82 -1.19
N LYS A 16 11.66 8.86 -2.50
CA LYS A 16 12.39 9.95 -3.15
C LYS A 16 11.56 11.24 -3.25
N HIS A 17 10.23 11.13 -3.32
CA HIS A 17 9.33 12.26 -3.49
C HIS A 17 8.54 12.56 -2.20
N ARG A 18 9.10 13.45 -1.37
CA ARG A 18 8.56 13.76 -0.03
C ARG A 18 7.10 14.24 -0.03
N GLU A 19 6.71 15.05 -1.01
CA GLU A 19 5.32 15.54 -1.14
C GLU A 19 4.34 14.40 -1.43
N GLU A 20 4.71 13.49 -2.34
CA GLU A 20 3.88 12.32 -2.65
C GLU A 20 3.78 11.40 -1.44
N ARG A 21 4.90 11.17 -0.74
CA ARG A 21 4.89 10.43 0.51
C ARG A 21 3.91 11.02 1.52
N GLN A 22 3.91 12.34 1.72
CA GLN A 22 2.96 12.97 2.64
C GLN A 22 1.51 12.79 2.20
N HIS A 23 1.22 13.02 0.92
CA HIS A 23 -0.10 12.79 0.35
C HIS A 23 -0.59 11.35 0.58
N TRP A 24 0.27 10.37 0.30
CA TRP A 24 -0.02 8.96 0.49
C TRP A 24 -0.10 8.58 1.97
N GLN A 25 0.72 9.16 2.85
CA GLN A 25 0.62 8.97 4.29
C GLN A 25 -0.73 9.43 4.84
N GLU A 26 -1.19 10.63 4.45
CA GLU A 26 -2.50 11.13 4.86
C GLU A 26 -3.63 10.26 4.31
N LYS A 27 -3.53 9.83 3.05
CA LYS A 27 -4.53 8.96 2.42
C LYS A 27 -4.58 7.59 3.07
N VAL A 28 -3.43 6.97 3.33
CA VAL A 28 -3.33 5.68 4.04
C VAL A 28 -3.92 5.79 5.44
N ARG A 29 -3.59 6.86 6.19
CA ARG A 29 -4.18 7.10 7.51
C ARG A 29 -5.69 7.22 7.45
N ARG A 30 -6.24 8.01 6.51
CA ARG A 30 -7.70 8.15 6.33
C ARG A 30 -8.37 6.82 6.04
N ILE A 31 -7.83 6.03 5.11
CA ILE A 31 -8.36 4.69 4.77
C ILE A 31 -8.25 3.75 5.97
N PHE A 32 -7.14 3.76 6.69
CA PHE A 32 -6.92 2.91 7.86
C PHE A 32 -7.83 3.27 9.05
N THR A 33 -8.12 4.56 9.24
CA THR A 33 -9.08 5.02 10.26
C THR A 33 -10.51 4.60 9.90
N ALA A 34 -10.88 4.65 8.62
CA ALA A 34 -12.20 4.24 8.14
C ALA A 34 -12.39 2.72 8.07
N ALA A 35 -11.31 1.97 7.84
CA ALA A 35 -11.34 0.53 7.74
C ALA A 35 -11.38 -0.15 9.11
N ALA A 36 -12.05 -1.30 9.17
CA ALA A 36 -12.09 -2.15 10.37
C ALA A 36 -10.70 -2.73 10.69
N ASP A 37 -10.01 -3.24 9.66
CA ASP A 37 -8.75 -3.98 9.78
C ASP A 37 -7.71 -3.59 8.71
N GLN A 38 -6.44 -3.92 8.98
CA GLN A 38 -5.33 -3.70 8.04
C GLN A 38 -5.58 -4.34 6.67
N HIS A 39 -6.18 -5.53 6.65
CA HIS A 39 -6.46 -6.25 5.39
C HIS A 39 -7.50 -5.53 4.53
N GLU A 40 -8.51 -4.93 5.16
CA GLU A 40 -9.54 -4.14 4.47
C GLU A 40 -8.95 -2.84 3.94
N ALA A 41 -8.15 -2.14 4.76
CA ALA A 41 -7.42 -0.97 4.31
C ALA A 41 -6.50 -1.29 3.11
N ALA A 42 -5.78 -2.41 3.16
CA ALA A 42 -4.91 -2.85 2.07
C ALA A 42 -5.70 -3.19 0.80
N ALA A 43 -6.88 -3.80 0.94
CA ALA A 43 -7.77 -4.10 -0.18
C ALA A 43 -8.30 -2.82 -0.86
N GLN A 44 -8.55 -1.76 -0.10
CA GLN A 44 -8.93 -0.45 -0.66
C GLN A 44 -7.75 0.31 -1.27
N LEU A 45 -6.56 0.21 -0.67
CA LEU A 45 -5.34 0.85 -1.17
C LEU A 45 -4.79 0.21 -2.44
N GLY A 46 -4.90 -1.11 -2.58
CA GLY A 46 -4.41 -1.85 -3.74
C GLY A 46 -4.80 -1.25 -5.10
N PRO A 47 -6.09 -1.05 -5.41
CA PRO A 47 -6.50 -0.47 -6.69
C PRO A 47 -6.07 0.99 -6.85
N GLU A 48 -6.03 1.79 -5.78
CA GLU A 48 -5.59 3.18 -5.83
C GLU A 48 -4.08 3.29 -6.15
N LEU A 49 -3.26 2.44 -5.53
CA LEU A 49 -1.81 2.36 -5.82
C LEU A 49 -1.58 1.89 -7.26
N TRP A 50 -2.37 0.93 -7.74
CA TRP A 50 -2.30 0.50 -9.14
C TRP A 50 -2.65 1.62 -10.11
N ARG A 51 -3.74 2.36 -9.84
CA ARG A 51 -4.15 3.48 -10.68
C ARG A 51 -3.08 4.56 -10.72
N TYR A 52 -2.48 4.88 -9.56
CA TYR A 52 -1.37 5.81 -9.49
C TYR A 52 -0.13 5.32 -10.27
N PHE A 53 0.20 4.04 -10.15
CA PHE A 53 1.27 3.42 -10.92
C PHE A 53 1.00 3.53 -12.43
N GLU A 54 -0.23 3.29 -12.87
CA GLU A 54 -0.65 3.41 -14.27
C GLU A 54 -0.53 4.84 -14.78
N GLU A 55 -1.03 5.83 -14.02
CA GLU A 55 -0.88 7.25 -14.35
C GLU A 55 0.60 7.66 -14.44
N ARG A 56 1.43 7.21 -13.49
CA ARG A 56 2.87 7.48 -13.52
C ARG A 56 3.60 6.72 -14.61
N SER A 57 3.13 5.56 -15.04
CA SER A 57 3.71 4.81 -16.15
C SER A 57 3.60 5.53 -17.50
N GLY A 58 2.66 6.47 -17.63
CA GLY A 58 2.58 7.36 -18.79
C GLY A 58 3.65 8.46 -18.81
N VAL A 59 4.20 8.83 -17.65
CA VAL A 59 5.08 10.01 -17.49
C VAL A 59 6.52 9.61 -17.13
N VAL A 60 6.69 8.50 -16.41
CA VAL A 60 7.95 8.10 -15.80
C VAL A 60 8.47 6.82 -16.47
N ALA A 61 9.60 6.93 -17.18
CA ALA A 61 10.20 5.85 -17.95
C ALA A 61 10.36 4.50 -17.20
N PRO A 62 10.89 4.45 -15.96
CA PRO A 62 11.04 3.17 -15.25
C PRO A 62 9.70 2.48 -14.91
N PHE A 63 8.61 3.23 -14.73
CA PHE A 63 7.28 2.65 -14.53
C PHE A 63 6.75 2.04 -15.82
N LYS A 64 6.99 2.71 -16.96
CA LYS A 64 6.65 2.22 -18.30
C LYS A 64 7.36 0.91 -18.63
N GLU A 65 8.66 0.81 -18.34
CA GLU A 65 9.44 -0.40 -18.62
C GLU A 65 8.96 -1.61 -17.82
N ILE A 66 8.59 -1.42 -16.56
CA ILE A 66 8.04 -2.48 -15.72
C ILE A 66 6.64 -2.88 -16.19
N ALA A 67 5.77 -1.91 -16.52
CA ALA A 67 4.43 -2.17 -17.06
C ALA A 67 4.47 -2.95 -18.38
N GLN A 68 5.46 -2.67 -19.25
CA GLN A 68 5.68 -3.36 -20.51
C GLN A 68 6.24 -4.78 -20.30
N ARG A 69 7.12 -4.98 -19.31
CA ARG A 69 7.76 -6.27 -19.03
C ARG A 69 6.87 -7.27 -18.32
N GLU A 70 6.15 -6.85 -17.29
CA GLU A 70 5.23 -7.73 -16.53
C GLU A 70 3.84 -7.81 -17.18
N GLY A 71 3.55 -6.88 -18.09
CA GLY A 71 2.22 -6.62 -18.63
C GLY A 71 1.36 -5.86 -17.60
N LEU A 72 0.43 -5.04 -18.09
CA LEU A 72 -0.61 -4.39 -17.26
C LEU A 72 -1.64 -5.40 -16.71
N ARG A 73 -1.27 -6.68 -16.53
CA ARG A 73 -2.10 -7.65 -15.82
C ARG A 73 -2.22 -7.15 -14.40
N LYS A 74 -3.39 -6.60 -14.04
CA LYS A 74 -3.79 -6.14 -12.69
C LYS A 74 -2.95 -6.82 -11.60
N ILE A 75 -1.84 -6.19 -11.22
CA ILE A 75 -0.96 -6.75 -10.19
C ILE A 75 -1.57 -6.28 -8.88
N SER A 76 -1.91 -7.22 -8.01
CA SER A 76 -2.38 -6.89 -6.67
C SER A 76 -1.25 -6.17 -5.92
N MET A 77 -1.35 -4.85 -5.80
CA MET A 77 -0.46 -3.97 -5.00
C MET A 77 -0.68 -4.16 -3.49
N LYS A 78 -1.05 -5.38 -3.08
CA LYS A 78 -1.50 -5.70 -1.74
C LYS A 78 -0.31 -5.75 -0.77
N ASN A 79 0.83 -6.31 -1.16
CA ASN A 79 2.00 -6.36 -0.28
C ASN A 79 2.53 -4.94 -0.02
N LEU A 80 2.56 -4.09 -1.04
CA LEU A 80 2.89 -2.68 -0.89
C LEU A 80 1.90 -1.97 0.03
N ALA A 81 0.60 -2.13 -0.19
CA ALA A 81 -0.42 -1.52 0.65
C ALA A 81 -0.27 -1.93 2.12
N GLU A 82 -0.09 -3.23 2.40
CA GLU A 82 0.13 -3.73 3.75
C GLU A 82 1.43 -3.17 4.37
N LEU A 83 2.50 -3.05 3.58
CA LEU A 83 3.75 -2.45 4.03
C LEU A 83 3.57 -0.97 4.38
N LEU A 84 2.91 -0.19 3.52
CA LEU A 84 2.67 1.25 3.73
C LEU A 84 1.81 1.49 4.97
N ILE A 85 0.75 0.69 5.16
CA ILE A 85 -0.08 0.75 6.37
C ILE A 85 0.79 0.49 7.60
N ARG A 86 1.59 -0.57 7.60
CA ARG A 86 2.46 -0.90 8.73
C ARG A 86 3.56 0.14 9.01
N LEU A 87 4.04 0.82 7.96
CA LEU A 87 5.11 1.82 8.08
C LEU A 87 4.58 3.19 8.55
N TRP A 88 3.38 3.57 8.11
CA TRP A 88 2.84 4.93 8.32
C TRP A 88 1.70 5.01 9.34
N THR A 89 1.18 3.85 9.77
CA THR A 89 0.19 3.71 10.82
C THR A 89 0.69 2.75 11.88
N GLU A 90 0.33 3.00 13.13
CA GLU A 90 0.59 2.03 14.19
C GLU A 90 -0.38 0.84 14.03
N PRO A 91 0.09 -0.40 14.20
CA PRO A 91 -0.80 -1.55 14.16
C PRO A 91 -1.84 -1.38 15.27
N LYS A 92 -3.13 -1.31 14.89
CA LYS A 92 -4.23 -1.31 15.86
C LYS A 92 -4.00 -2.46 16.84
N PRO A 93 -4.00 -2.23 18.16
CA PRO A 93 -3.83 -3.32 19.11
C PRO A 93 -4.92 -4.34 18.82
N LYS A 94 -4.53 -5.54 18.41
CA LYS A 94 -5.46 -6.66 18.26
C LYS A 94 -6.17 -6.79 19.60
N LYS A 95 -7.51 -6.67 19.60
CA LYS A 95 -8.31 -6.97 20.79
C LYS A 95 -7.88 -8.35 21.25
N LYS A 96 -7.21 -8.42 22.41
CA LYS A 96 -6.88 -9.70 23.04
C LYS A 96 -8.20 -10.46 23.17
N PRO A 97 -8.27 -11.74 22.79
CA PRO A 97 -9.43 -12.55 23.15
C PRO A 97 -9.57 -12.42 24.67
N ALA A 98 -10.75 -12.00 25.11
CA ALA A 98 -11.06 -11.87 26.52
C ALA A 98 -10.75 -13.21 27.18
N GLU A 99 -9.78 -13.21 28.09
CA GLU A 99 -9.46 -14.35 28.93
C GLU A 99 -10.75 -14.74 29.65
N PRO A 100 -11.26 -15.97 29.48
CA PRO A 100 -12.48 -16.37 30.16
C PRO A 100 -12.22 -16.34 31.68
N PRO A 101 -13.16 -15.80 32.48
CA PRO A 101 -12.95 -15.67 33.91
C PRO A 101 -12.74 -17.06 34.54
N PRO A 102 -11.84 -17.19 35.53
CA PRO A 102 -11.76 -18.41 36.33
C PRO A 102 -13.07 -18.59 37.12
N PHE A 103 -13.60 -19.81 37.09
CA PHE A 103 -14.74 -20.27 37.87
C PHE A 103 -14.44 -20.28 39.37
#